data_AF-A0A8T3PL43-F1
#
_entry.id   AF-A0A8T3PL43-F1
#
_cell.length_a   1.000
_cell.length_b   1.000
_cell.length_c   1.000
_cell.angle_alpha   90.00
_cell.angle_beta   90.00
_cell.angle_gamma   90.00
#
_symmetry.space_group_name_H-M   'P 1'
#
loop_
_entity.id
_entity.type
_entity.pdbx_description
1 polymer ?
#
loop_
_entity_poly.entity_id
_entity_poly.type
_entity_poly.pdbx_seq_one_letter_code
_entity_poly.pdbx_strand_id
1 'polypeptide(L)'
;MRSRALSLFMLAGLVIVPVPVSARMYQWVDPGTGTTQWSGRPPAWYRGSQRGPRVLVFDGGRLIDDTARRVPDAERDMLRTQAFAPQPEAPTPTADAPAEGVDSEPSSPIDAAGPKGAPVKGPEVPLPGVDQATIERLKAIIGEWDRRQTEEAKRFLEGQAVGAPGAPPAGP
;
A
#
# COMPACT_ATOMS: atom_id res chain seq x y z
N MET A 1 -35.39 31.12 -36.66
CA MET A 1 -35.34 30.86 -35.20
C MET A 1 -35.32 29.34 -34.88
N ARG A 2 -34.49 28.52 -35.57
CA ARG A 2 -34.42 27.06 -35.33
C ARG A 2 -33.05 26.54 -34.87
N SER A 3 -32.00 27.38 -34.85
CA SER A 3 -30.61 26.94 -34.55
C SER A 3 -30.20 27.00 -33.09
N ARG A 4 -31.01 27.56 -32.18
CA ARG A 4 -30.64 27.66 -30.74
C ARG A 4 -31.00 26.41 -29.92
N ALA A 5 -31.95 25.59 -30.38
CA ALA A 5 -32.34 24.36 -29.68
C ALA A 5 -31.35 23.20 -29.90
N LEU A 6 -30.61 23.19 -31.02
CA LEU A 6 -29.63 22.14 -31.32
C LEU A 6 -28.31 22.31 -30.53
N SER A 7 -27.96 23.55 -30.16
CA SER A 7 -26.71 23.85 -29.44
C SER A 7 -26.75 23.48 -27.95
N LEU A 8 -27.95 23.42 -27.34
CA LEU A 8 -28.08 23.00 -25.93
C LEU A 8 -27.97 21.47 -25.76
N PHE A 9 -28.35 20.68 -26.78
CA PHE A 9 -28.21 19.23 -26.75
C PHE A 9 -26.75 18.77 -26.90
N MET A 10 -25.94 19.52 -27.65
CA MET A 10 -24.49 19.23 -27.80
C MET A 10 -23.69 19.54 -26.52
N LEU A 11 -24.14 20.49 -25.70
CA LEU A 11 -23.46 20.83 -24.44
C LEU A 11 -23.79 19.87 -23.28
N ALA A 12 -24.95 19.21 -23.32
CA ALA A 12 -25.36 18.20 -22.33
C ALA A 12 -24.72 16.82 -22.56
N GLY A 13 -24.07 16.60 -23.72
CA GLY A 13 -23.42 15.34 -24.08
C GLY A 13 -22.02 15.14 -23.49
N LEU A 14 -21.45 16.15 -22.83
CA LEU A 14 -20.17 16.02 -22.12
C LEU A 14 -20.38 15.38 -20.75
N VAL A 15 -20.93 14.16 -20.75
CA VAL A 15 -20.95 13.30 -19.57
C VAL A 15 -19.52 12.82 -19.35
N ILE A 16 -18.86 13.38 -18.34
CA ILE A 16 -17.57 12.93 -17.85
C ILE A 16 -17.78 11.50 -17.34
N VAL A 17 -17.50 10.50 -18.16
CA VAL A 17 -17.49 9.10 -17.74
C VAL A 17 -16.26 8.94 -16.84
N PRO A 18 -16.41 8.60 -15.54
CA PRO A 18 -15.28 8.31 -14.71
C PRO A 18 -14.62 7.04 -15.24
N VAL A 19 -13.52 7.21 -15.98
CA VAL A 19 -12.69 6.07 -16.39
C VAL A 19 -12.02 5.55 -15.12
N PRO A 20 -12.17 4.25 -14.78
CA PRO A 20 -11.47 3.68 -13.65
C PRO A 20 -9.97 3.72 -13.95
N VAL A 21 -9.28 4.71 -13.38
CA VAL A 21 -7.82 4.73 -13.36
C VAL A 21 -7.39 3.62 -12.39
N SER A 22 -7.03 2.46 -12.94
CA SER A 22 -6.43 1.38 -12.16
C SER A 22 -5.00 1.78 -11.79
N ALA A 23 -4.87 2.54 -10.70
CA ALA A 23 -3.57 2.90 -10.15
C ALA A 23 -3.05 1.76 -9.28
N ARG A 24 -1.96 1.14 -9.71
CA ARG A 24 -1.21 0.20 -8.87
C ARG A 24 -0.36 0.98 -7.88
N MET A 25 -0.44 0.60 -6.61
CA MET A 25 0.24 1.29 -5.51
C MET A 25 1.05 0.30 -4.67
N TYR A 26 2.24 0.69 -4.26
CA TYR A 26 3.18 -0.12 -3.51
C TYR A 26 3.38 0.53 -2.14
N GLN A 27 3.28 -0.27 -1.08
CA GLN A 27 3.52 0.13 0.30
C GLN A 27 4.66 -0.69 0.88
N TRP A 28 5.61 -0.05 1.56
CA TRP A 28 6.66 -0.76 2.31
C TRP A 28 7.06 0.03 3.55
N VAL A 29 7.77 -0.61 4.48
CA VAL A 29 8.39 0.07 5.62
C VAL A 29 9.84 0.35 5.28
N ASP A 30 10.25 1.60 5.40
CA ASP A 30 11.65 1.99 5.28
C ASP A 30 12.43 1.45 6.50
N PRO A 31 13.46 0.60 6.31
CA PRO A 31 14.18 -0.01 7.42
C PRO A 31 15.03 0.99 8.22
N GLY A 32 15.43 2.12 7.62
CA GLY A 32 16.24 3.13 8.31
C GLY A 32 15.40 4.04 9.19
N THR A 33 14.16 4.33 8.80
CA THR A 33 13.29 5.28 9.52
C THR A 33 12.10 4.63 10.22
N GLY A 34 11.77 3.38 9.88
CA GLY A 34 10.55 2.71 10.35
C GLY A 34 9.25 3.29 9.80
N THR A 35 9.32 4.24 8.86
CA THR A 35 8.14 4.91 8.31
C THR A 35 7.53 4.10 7.17
N THR A 36 6.21 4.16 7.05
CA THR A 36 5.49 3.55 5.93
C THR A 36 5.57 4.48 4.72
N GLN A 37 6.07 3.96 3.61
CA GLN A 37 6.19 4.64 2.33
C GLN A 37 5.14 4.12 1.34
N TRP A 38 4.71 5.00 0.43
CA TRP A 38 3.77 4.69 -0.64
C TRP A 38 4.30 5.20 -1.98
N SER A 39 4.13 4.42 -3.05
CA SER A 39 4.54 4.82 -4.40
C SER A 39 3.63 4.21 -5.45
N GLY A 40 3.39 4.92 -6.56
CA GLY A 40 2.77 4.34 -7.76
C GLY A 40 3.73 3.50 -8.61
N ARG A 41 5.04 3.55 -8.30
CA ARG A 41 6.09 2.77 -8.96
C ARG A 41 6.70 1.74 -8.00
N PRO A 42 7.03 0.53 -8.49
CA PRO A 42 7.68 -0.46 -7.65
C PRO A 42 9.05 0.03 -7.19
N PRO A 43 9.45 -0.25 -5.92
CA PRO A 43 10.83 -0.05 -5.49
C PRO A 43 11.81 -0.83 -6.38
N ALA A 44 13.02 -0.30 -6.59
CA ALA A 44 14.00 -0.93 -7.49
C ALA A 44 14.32 -2.38 -7.11
N TRP A 45 14.33 -2.69 -5.81
CA TRP A 45 14.59 -4.03 -5.28
C TRP A 45 13.38 -4.98 -5.37
N TYR A 46 12.15 -4.48 -5.54
CA TYR A 46 10.95 -5.32 -5.61
C TYR A 46 11.01 -6.29 -6.81
N ARG A 47 11.57 -5.84 -7.94
CA ARG A 47 11.77 -6.69 -9.13
C ARG A 47 13.15 -7.34 -9.18
N GLY A 48 14.08 -6.90 -8.32
CA GLY A 48 15.46 -7.37 -8.28
C GLY A 48 15.62 -8.80 -7.77
N SER A 49 16.83 -9.33 -7.91
CA SER A 49 17.27 -10.57 -7.27
C SER A 49 17.58 -10.38 -5.78
N GLN A 50 17.85 -9.14 -5.37
CA GLN A 50 18.17 -8.79 -4.00
C GLN A 50 16.90 -8.76 -3.13
N ARG A 51 16.91 -9.48 -2.00
CA ARG A 51 15.84 -9.40 -1.01
C ARG A 51 15.82 -8.01 -0.39
N GLY A 52 14.67 -7.34 -0.45
CA GLY A 52 14.43 -6.09 0.25
C GLY A 52 13.33 -6.22 1.32
N PRO A 53 12.89 -5.09 1.89
CA PRO A 53 11.77 -5.03 2.84
C PRO A 53 10.49 -5.72 2.37
N ARG A 54 9.51 -5.86 3.26
CA ARG A 54 8.15 -6.28 2.86
C ARG A 54 7.51 -5.21 1.98
N VAL A 55 6.90 -5.62 0.86
CA VAL A 55 6.07 -4.78 -0.01
C VAL A 55 4.67 -5.35 -0.04
N LEU A 56 3.68 -4.47 0.11
CA LEU A 56 2.29 -4.74 -0.19
C LEU A 56 1.95 -4.04 -1.52
N VAL A 57 1.30 -4.76 -2.43
CA VAL A 57 0.90 -4.19 -3.73
C VAL A 57 -0.61 -4.15 -3.81
N PHE A 58 -1.14 -2.96 -4.08
CA PHE A 58 -2.55 -2.69 -4.24
C PHE A 58 -2.86 -2.37 -5.70
N ASP A 59 -3.98 -2.88 -6.22
CA ASP A 59 -4.49 -2.55 -7.55
C ASP A 59 -6.00 -2.30 -7.42
N GLY A 60 -6.46 -1.10 -7.79
CA GLY A 60 -7.86 -0.70 -7.61
C GLY A 60 -8.37 -0.80 -6.17
N GLY A 61 -7.51 -0.51 -5.18
CA GLY A 61 -7.85 -0.59 -3.75
C GLY A 61 -7.88 -2.01 -3.17
N ARG A 62 -7.52 -3.04 -3.95
CA ARG A 62 -7.42 -4.43 -3.48
C ARG A 62 -5.96 -4.84 -3.32
N LEU A 63 -5.64 -5.54 -2.22
CA LEU A 63 -4.31 -6.12 -2.03
C LEU A 63 -4.13 -7.32 -2.98
N ILE A 64 -3.17 -7.24 -3.89
CA ILE A 64 -2.89 -8.27 -4.89
C ILE A 64 -1.59 -9.04 -4.62
N ASP A 65 -0.66 -8.46 -3.85
CA ASP A 65 0.61 -9.11 -3.51
C ASP A 65 1.10 -8.65 -2.13
N ASP A 66 1.76 -9.57 -1.43
CA ASP A 66 2.36 -9.38 -0.12
C ASP A 66 3.64 -10.22 -0.01
N THR A 67 4.79 -9.55 -0.09
CA THR A 67 6.08 -10.24 -0.10
C THR A 67 6.50 -10.84 1.25
N ALA A 68 5.77 -10.59 2.35
CA ALA A 68 6.04 -11.28 3.62
C ALA A 68 5.51 -12.71 3.66
N ARG A 69 4.57 -13.05 2.76
CA ARG A 69 4.07 -14.41 2.70
C ARG A 69 5.22 -15.29 2.25
N ARG A 70 5.65 -16.22 3.11
CA ARG A 70 6.67 -17.20 2.78
C ARG A 70 6.08 -18.17 1.75
N VAL A 71 6.29 -17.85 0.48
CA VAL A 71 6.04 -18.74 -0.63
C VAL A 71 7.27 -19.63 -0.81
N PRO A 72 7.14 -20.96 -0.88
CA PRO A 72 8.23 -21.86 -1.25
C PRO A 72 8.94 -21.38 -2.51
N ASP A 73 10.27 -21.52 -2.56
CA ASP A 73 11.08 -20.93 -3.63
C ASP A 73 10.62 -21.37 -5.03
N ALA A 74 10.22 -22.65 -5.20
CA ALA A 74 9.70 -23.18 -6.44
C ALA A 74 8.38 -22.52 -6.89
N GLU A 75 7.46 -22.27 -5.96
CA GLU A 75 6.19 -21.60 -6.24
C GLU A 75 6.42 -20.11 -6.55
N ARG A 76 7.38 -19.48 -5.86
CA ARG A 76 7.76 -18.10 -6.11
C ARG A 76 8.36 -17.92 -7.51
N ASP A 77 9.21 -18.84 -7.95
CA ASP A 77 9.81 -18.82 -9.29
C ASP A 77 8.74 -19.03 -10.36
N MET A 78 7.80 -19.97 -10.15
CA MET A 78 6.65 -20.18 -11.05
C MET A 78 5.78 -18.91 -11.18
N LEU A 79 5.41 -18.29 -10.06
CA LEU A 79 4.61 -17.06 -10.05
C LEU A 79 5.36 -15.91 -10.74
N ARG A 80 6.68 -15.84 -10.57
CA ARG A 80 7.53 -14.86 -11.27
C ARG A 80 7.49 -15.09 -12.77
N THR A 81 7.64 -16.33 -13.23
CA THR A 81 7.53 -16.68 -14.66
C THR A 81 6.16 -16.32 -15.22
N GLN A 82 5.07 -16.54 -14.46
CA GLN A 82 3.72 -16.17 -14.89
C GLN A 82 3.52 -14.65 -14.97
N ALA A 83 4.05 -13.88 -14.00
CA ALA A 83 3.91 -12.43 -13.98
C ALA A 83 4.68 -11.72 -15.11
N PHE A 84 5.77 -12.32 -15.58
CA PHE A 84 6.58 -11.83 -16.71
C PHE A 84 6.28 -12.57 -18.02
N ALA A 85 5.35 -13.51 -18.03
CA ALA A 85 4.92 -14.13 -19.27
C ALA A 85 4.33 -13.03 -20.16
N PRO A 86 4.70 -12.97 -21.45
CA PRO A 86 4.10 -12.03 -22.38
C PRO A 86 2.60 -12.25 -22.36
N GLN A 87 1.85 -11.28 -21.85
CA GLN A 87 0.40 -11.33 -21.96
C GLN A 87 0.07 -11.38 -23.45
N PRO A 88 -0.87 -12.24 -23.88
CA PRO A 88 -1.36 -12.19 -25.24
C PRO A 88 -1.80 -10.74 -25.49
N GLU A 89 -1.18 -10.11 -26.48
CA GLU A 89 -1.41 -8.71 -26.80
C GLU A 89 -2.92 -8.47 -26.82
N ALA A 90 -3.39 -7.59 -25.92
CA ALA A 90 -4.76 -7.13 -25.98
C ALA A 90 -5.02 -6.66 -27.41
N PRO A 91 -6.17 -7.02 -28.02
CA PRO A 91 -6.44 -6.71 -29.42
C PRO A 91 -6.12 -5.24 -29.67
N THR A 92 -5.18 -5.01 -30.58
CA THR A 92 -4.68 -3.69 -30.94
C THR A 92 -5.89 -2.81 -31.24
N PRO A 93 -6.07 -1.68 -30.55
CA PRO A 93 -7.09 -0.73 -30.93
C PRO A 93 -6.82 -0.33 -32.38
N THR A 94 -7.80 -0.61 -33.24
CA THR A 94 -7.72 -0.39 -34.67
C THR A 94 -7.29 1.05 -34.94
N ALA A 95 -6.24 1.20 -35.76
CA ALA A 95 -5.54 2.46 -36.03
C ALA A 95 -6.36 3.42 -36.90
N ASP A 96 -7.48 3.93 -36.38
CA ASP A 96 -8.31 4.94 -37.04
C ASP A 96 -8.67 6.10 -36.10
N ALA A 97 -7.73 6.49 -35.24
CA ALA A 97 -7.79 7.75 -34.49
C ALA A 97 -6.58 8.63 -34.88
N PRO A 98 -6.79 9.80 -35.52
CA PRO A 98 -5.70 10.67 -35.94
C PRO A 98 -4.93 11.20 -34.72
N ALA A 99 -3.60 11.08 -34.80
CA ALA A 99 -2.66 11.57 -33.81
C ALA A 99 -2.64 13.10 -33.79
N GLU A 100 -3.18 13.71 -32.73
CA GLU A 100 -2.77 15.05 -32.34
C GLU A 100 -1.49 14.93 -31.51
N GLY A 101 -0.43 15.58 -32.02
CA GLY A 101 0.89 15.58 -31.41
C GLY A 101 0.88 16.24 -30.04
N VAL A 102 1.54 15.59 -29.08
CA VAL A 102 1.94 16.23 -27.83
C VAL A 102 3.44 16.11 -27.75
N ASP A 103 4.08 17.25 -28.03
CA ASP A 103 5.50 17.49 -27.83
C ASP A 103 5.92 17.09 -26.42
N SER A 104 6.94 16.24 -26.34
CA SER A 104 7.58 15.87 -25.09
C SER A 104 8.55 16.96 -24.66
N GLU A 105 8.09 17.87 -23.79
CA GLU A 105 8.98 18.73 -23.00
C GLU A 105 9.44 17.99 -21.72
N PRO A 106 10.74 18.02 -21.38
CA PRO A 106 11.25 17.49 -20.12
C PRO A 106 11.07 18.53 -19.01
N SER A 107 10.03 18.40 -18.19
CA SER A 107 9.87 19.23 -16.98
C SER A 107 10.47 18.56 -15.73
N SER A 108 11.60 19.13 -15.33
CA SER A 108 12.21 19.37 -14.02
C SER A 108 11.68 18.72 -12.71
N PRO A 109 12.58 18.54 -11.72
CA PRO A 109 12.28 17.91 -10.43
C PRO A 109 11.45 18.85 -9.54
N ILE A 110 10.36 18.34 -8.96
CA ILE A 110 9.58 19.06 -7.95
C ILE A 110 10.21 18.78 -6.59
N ASP A 111 10.73 19.85 -6.01
CA ASP A 111 11.24 19.96 -4.65
C ASP A 111 10.22 19.51 -3.59
N ALA A 112 10.78 18.91 -2.55
CA ALA A 112 10.10 18.54 -1.33
C ALA A 112 9.52 19.77 -0.61
N ALA A 113 8.20 19.80 -0.47
CA ALA A 113 7.53 20.61 0.54
C ALA A 113 6.41 19.76 1.16
N GLY A 114 6.72 19.15 2.31
CA GLY A 114 5.74 18.43 3.11
C GLY A 114 4.68 19.38 3.66
N PRO A 115 3.38 19.04 3.62
CA PRO A 115 2.40 19.77 4.38
C PRO A 115 2.50 19.36 5.86
N LYS A 116 2.88 20.33 6.70
CA LYS A 116 2.68 20.27 8.15
C LYS A 116 1.21 19.96 8.43
N GLY A 117 0.95 18.78 8.99
CA GLY A 117 -0.38 18.34 9.39
C GLY A 117 -0.94 19.22 10.49
N ALA A 118 -2.03 19.92 10.19
CA ALA A 118 -2.97 20.36 11.20
C ALA A 118 -3.80 19.14 11.67
N PRO A 119 -4.17 19.05 12.96
CA PRO A 119 -5.03 17.98 13.44
C PRO A 119 -6.43 18.17 12.86
N VAL A 120 -6.76 17.38 11.85
CA VAL A 120 -8.12 17.27 11.31
C VAL A 120 -8.96 16.53 12.35
N LYS A 121 -9.66 17.30 13.17
CA LYS A 121 -10.73 16.80 14.04
C LYS A 121 -11.92 16.48 13.14
N GLY A 122 -11.93 15.29 12.56
CA GLY A 122 -13.03 14.81 11.74
C GLY A 122 -14.31 14.67 12.56
N PRO A 123 -15.48 14.96 11.99
CA PRO A 123 -16.75 14.69 12.63
C PRO A 123 -16.90 13.18 12.84
N GLU A 124 -17.22 12.78 14.07
CA GLU A 124 -17.55 11.41 14.44
C GLU A 124 -18.88 11.05 13.77
N VAL A 125 -18.79 10.50 12.56
CA VAL A 125 -19.95 9.99 11.83
C VAL A 125 -20.40 8.70 12.55
N PRO A 126 -21.60 8.67 13.15
CA PRO A 126 -22.10 7.46 13.78
C PRO A 126 -22.27 6.39 12.69
N LEU A 127 -21.45 5.33 12.74
CA LEU A 127 -21.57 4.19 11.84
C LEU A 127 -22.90 3.47 12.17
N PRO A 128 -23.89 3.46 11.27
CA PRO A 128 -25.14 2.74 11.52
C PRO A 128 -24.87 1.23 11.44
N GLY A 129 -25.22 0.49 12.50
CA GLY A 129 -25.26 -0.97 12.48
C GLY A 129 -24.16 -1.71 13.25
N VAL A 130 -23.29 -1.02 14.00
CA VAL A 130 -22.42 -1.70 14.97
C VAL A 130 -23.15 -1.75 16.31
N ASP A 131 -23.53 -2.94 16.74
CA ASP A 131 -24.15 -3.13 18.05
C ASP A 131 -23.13 -2.90 19.18
N GLN A 132 -23.63 -2.44 20.33
CA GLN A 132 -22.81 -2.19 21.51
C GLN A 132 -22.11 -3.47 22.00
N ALA A 133 -22.76 -4.62 21.82
CA ALA A 133 -22.22 -5.93 22.17
C ALA A 133 -20.95 -6.29 21.36
N THR A 134 -20.90 -5.96 20.08
CA THR A 134 -19.71 -6.18 19.23
C THR A 134 -18.58 -5.27 19.67
N ILE A 135 -18.87 -4.02 20.04
CA ILE A 135 -17.85 -3.09 20.56
C ILE A 135 -17.24 -3.62 21.86
N GLU A 136 -18.08 -4.08 22.79
CA GLU A 136 -17.62 -4.66 24.06
C GLU A 136 -16.81 -5.94 23.84
N ARG A 137 -17.24 -6.80 22.91
CA ARG A 137 -16.50 -8.00 22.51
C ARG A 137 -15.14 -7.65 21.92
N LEU A 138 -15.06 -6.65 21.04
CA LEU A 138 -13.80 -6.22 20.43
C LEU A 138 -12.83 -5.68 21.50
N LYS A 139 -13.35 -4.86 22.43
CA LYS A 139 -12.58 -4.34 23.57
C LYS A 139 -12.06 -5.45 24.47
N ALA A 140 -12.85 -6.48 24.74
CA ALA A 140 -12.42 -7.63 25.53
C ALA A 140 -11.27 -8.39 24.85
N ILE A 141 -11.38 -8.65 23.54
CA ILE A 141 -10.33 -9.34 22.76
C ILE A 141 -9.02 -8.53 22.77
N ILE A 142 -9.10 -7.21 22.56
CA ILE A 142 -7.92 -6.33 22.60
C ILE A 142 -7.29 -6.36 23.99
N GLY A 143 -8.09 -6.26 25.06
CA GLY A 143 -7.58 -6.28 26.44
C GLY A 143 -6.99 -7.62 26.89
N GLU A 144 -7.40 -8.74 26.29
CA GLU A 144 -6.74 -10.04 26.50
C GLU A 144 -5.41 -10.12 25.75
N TRP A 145 -5.37 -9.61 24.52
CA TRP A 145 -4.16 -9.59 23.71
C TRP A 145 -3.06 -8.71 24.33
N ASP A 146 -3.41 -7.51 24.81
CA ASP A 146 -2.47 -6.60 25.48
C ASP A 146 -1.86 -7.21 26.75
N ARG A 147 -2.67 -7.95 27.52
CA ARG A 147 -2.18 -8.69 28.70
C ARG A 147 -1.18 -9.76 28.32
N ARG A 148 -1.45 -10.54 27.28
CA ARG A 148 -0.50 -11.57 26.80
C ARG A 148 0.81 -10.96 26.35
N GLN A 149 0.77 -9.86 25.60
CA GLN A 149 1.98 -9.15 25.16
C GLN A 149 2.79 -8.63 26.35
N THR A 150 2.12 -8.10 27.37
CA THR A 150 2.79 -7.61 28.59
C THR A 150 3.47 -8.76 29.36
N GLU A 151 2.80 -9.91 29.48
CA GLU A 151 3.38 -11.09 30.13
C GLU A 151 4.57 -11.68 29.35
N GLU A 152 4.47 -11.72 28.01
CA GLU A 152 5.58 -12.15 27.13
C GLU A 152 6.78 -11.23 27.26
N ALA A 153 6.56 -9.91 27.24
CA ALA A 153 7.62 -8.93 27.45
C ALA A 153 8.27 -9.06 28.83
N LYS A 154 7.48 -9.30 29.88
CA LYS A 154 8.00 -9.53 31.23
C LYS A 154 8.85 -10.79 31.31
N ARG A 155 8.38 -11.91 30.73
CA ARG A 155 9.15 -13.17 30.66
C ARG A 155 10.45 -13.01 29.88
N PHE A 156 10.44 -12.23 28.80
CA PHE A 156 11.64 -11.94 28.03
C PHE A 156 12.69 -11.20 28.87
N LEU A 157 12.26 -10.17 29.62
CA LEU A 157 13.16 -9.41 30.51
C LEU A 157 13.68 -10.26 31.68
N GLU A 158 12.82 -11.08 32.30
CA GLU A 158 13.23 -12.01 33.38
C GLU A 158 14.21 -13.07 32.87
N GLY A 159 13.99 -13.63 31.68
CA GLY A 159 14.92 -14.57 31.05
C GLY A 159 16.29 -13.96 30.73
N GLN A 160 16.34 -12.66 30.44
CA GLN A 160 17.58 -11.92 30.19
C GLN A 160 18.35 -11.62 31.49
N ALA A 161 17.64 -11.44 32.62
CA ALA A 161 18.25 -11.16 33.93
C ALA A 161 18.94 -12.38 34.56
N VAL A 162 18.51 -13.60 34.21
CA VAL A 162 19.14 -14.85 34.72
C VAL A 162 20.43 -15.21 33.96
N GLY A 163 20.72 -14.53 32.84
CA GLY A 163 21.86 -14.80 31.98
C GLY A 163 23.07 -13.87 32.14
N ALA A 164 23.23 -13.12 33.24
CA ALA A 164 24.45 -12.36 33.49
C ALA A 164 25.60 -13.33 33.86
N PRO A 165 26.59 -13.56 32.98
CA PRO A 165 27.70 -14.45 33.29
C PRO A 165 28.59 -13.80 34.35
N GLY A 166 28.93 -14.60 35.35
CA GLY A 166 29.68 -14.24 36.53
C GLY A 166 30.94 -13.43 36.22
N ALA A 167 31.15 -12.41 37.03
CA ALA A 167 32.40 -11.69 37.16
C ALA A 167 33.56 -12.70 37.29
N PRO A 168 34.69 -12.48 36.59
CA PRO A 168 35.86 -13.32 36.80
C PRO A 168 36.34 -13.16 38.25
N PRO A 169 36.67 -14.26 38.95
CA PRO A 169 37.17 -14.18 40.31
C PRO A 169 38.49 -13.41 40.32
N ALA A 170 38.51 -12.33 41.09
CA ALA A 170 39.71 -11.55 41.33
C ALA A 170 40.65 -12.34 42.26
N GLY A 171 41.86 -12.62 41.77
CA GLY A 171 43.06 -12.80 42.59
C GLY A 171 43.79 -14.14 42.42
N PRO A 172 44.99 -14.28 43.01
CA PRO A 172 45.79 -13.25 43.71
C PRO A 172 46.82 -12.54 42.83
#